data_AF-A0A2V5TH07-F1
#
_entry.id   AF-A0A2V5TH07-F1
#
_cell.length_a   1.000
_cell.length_b   1.000
_cell.length_c   1.000
_cell.angle_alpha   90.00
_cell.angle_beta   90.00
_cell.angle_gamma   90.00
#
_symmetry.space_group_name_H-M   'P 1'
#
loop_
_entity.id
_entity.type
_entity.pdbx_description
1 polymer ?
#
loop_
_entity_poly.entity_id
_entity_poly.type
_entity_poly.pdbx_seq_one_letter_code
_entity_poly.pdbx_strand_id
1 'polypeptide(L)'
;MSSRLTDSEYAAGKALDSVRRRHDAHLDDCLHLAVSMRSFRAENVSAFVKALLDCEKRQAREAFAKLADRYPIAVTRDLNLAKQWIRDHARGTERFGMVASSKAQRLKPHAVDIRVDVDPVHWFLNDKEDTRSSYYLEDAATEFQVQGLELDWACVNWDGDLRFTGSGWSFHDFRGDSWQNIKNSDNQVYLRNAYRVLLTRARQGMVIFVPSGEPTDPTRASPYYDPTFNYLTDLGMPVVA
;
A
#
# COMPACT_ATOMS: atom_id res chain seq x y z
N MET A 1 30.13 -0.54 -20.79
CA MET A 1 29.92 0.89 -20.42
C MET A 1 28.87 1.51 -21.33
N SER A 2 27.84 2.17 -20.79
CA SER A 2 26.75 2.73 -21.61
C SER A 2 27.27 3.77 -22.63
N SER A 3 26.78 3.72 -23.87
CA SER A 3 27.12 4.67 -24.94
C SER A 3 26.61 6.10 -24.71
N ARG A 4 25.77 6.34 -23.69
CA ARG A 4 25.09 7.64 -23.46
C ARG A 4 25.51 8.38 -22.18
N LEU A 5 26.68 8.08 -21.64
CA LEU A 5 27.24 8.74 -20.45
C LEU A 5 27.66 10.22 -20.67
N THR A 6 27.20 10.85 -21.75
CA THR A 6 27.45 12.25 -22.10
C THR A 6 26.31 13.19 -21.69
N ASP A 7 25.21 12.67 -21.11
CA ASP A 7 24.09 13.50 -20.65
C ASP A 7 24.47 14.35 -19.43
N SER A 8 24.09 15.63 -19.47
CA SER A 8 24.54 16.69 -18.56
C SER A 8 24.16 16.50 -17.08
N GLU A 9 23.29 15.53 -16.77
CA GLU A 9 22.93 15.18 -15.39
C GLU A 9 24.00 14.35 -14.67
N TYR A 10 24.81 13.60 -15.43
CA TYR A 10 25.93 12.85 -14.88
C TYR A 10 27.19 13.66 -15.10
N ALA A 11 27.64 14.38 -14.07
CA ALA A 11 28.93 15.09 -14.05
C ALA A 11 30.13 14.10 -14.10
N ALA A 12 30.19 13.28 -15.15
CA ALA A 12 31.09 12.14 -15.32
C ALA A 12 32.11 12.34 -16.46
N GLY A 13 32.11 13.49 -17.13
CA GLY A 13 32.99 13.76 -18.27
C GLY A 13 34.47 13.47 -18.00
N LYS A 14 35.00 13.87 -16.84
CA LYS A 14 36.41 13.64 -16.47
C LYS A 14 36.74 12.20 -16.04
N ALA A 15 35.74 11.45 -15.56
CA ALA A 15 35.92 10.05 -15.13
C ALA A 15 35.83 9.05 -16.29
N LEU A 16 35.13 9.42 -17.37
CA LEU A 16 34.99 8.59 -18.58
C LEU A 16 36.26 8.59 -19.43
N ASP A 17 36.97 9.72 -19.50
CA ASP A 17 38.22 9.84 -20.26
C ASP A 17 39.36 8.99 -19.71
N SER A 18 39.39 8.73 -18.40
CA SER A 18 40.40 7.88 -17.77
C SER A 18 40.12 6.39 -17.95
N VAL A 19 38.85 6.00 -18.11
CA VAL A 19 38.46 4.59 -18.36
C VAL A 19 38.55 4.21 -19.84
N ARG A 20 38.29 5.16 -20.76
CA ARG A 20 38.46 4.96 -22.21
C ARG A 20 39.89 4.65 -22.65
N ARG A 21 40.90 4.96 -21.84
CA ARG A 21 42.32 4.68 -22.13
C ARG A 21 42.76 3.25 -21.79
N ARG A 22 41.88 2.42 -21.19
CA ARG A 22 42.18 1.01 -20.93
C ARG A 22 41.80 0.16 -22.15
N HIS A 23 42.73 -0.68 -22.58
CA HIS A 23 42.60 -1.51 -23.79
C HIS A 23 41.47 -2.57 -23.71
N ASP A 24 40.95 -2.84 -22.49
CA ASP A 24 39.89 -3.83 -22.22
C ASP A 24 38.53 -3.21 -21.86
N ALA A 25 38.32 -1.92 -22.14
CA ALA A 25 37.06 -1.24 -21.84
C ALA A 25 36.05 -1.41 -22.99
N HIS A 26 35.06 -2.28 -22.81
CA HIS A 26 33.95 -2.45 -23.76
C HIS A 26 32.74 -1.59 -23.38
N LEU A 27 32.23 -0.82 -24.34
CA LEU A 27 30.93 -0.16 -24.22
C LEU A 27 29.83 -1.23 -24.43
N ASP A 28 28.83 -1.24 -23.57
CA ASP A 28 27.73 -2.21 -23.57
C ASP A 28 26.46 -1.44 -23.22
N ASP A 29 25.53 -1.40 -24.16
CA ASP A 29 24.26 -0.71 -24.04
C ASP A 29 23.27 -1.42 -23.09
N CYS A 30 23.52 -2.70 -22.76
CA CYS A 30 22.74 -3.46 -21.78
C CYS A 30 23.04 -3.02 -20.33
N LEU A 31 24.14 -2.28 -20.11
CA LEU A 31 24.50 -1.68 -18.82
C LEU A 31 23.84 -0.31 -18.59
N HIS A 32 23.00 0.15 -19.51
CA HIS A 32 22.15 1.30 -19.27
C HIS A 32 21.02 0.88 -18.32
N LEU A 33 21.01 1.46 -17.11
CA LEU A 33 19.90 1.31 -16.18
C LEU A 33 18.70 2.10 -16.73
N ALA A 34 18.06 1.57 -17.77
CA ALA A 34 16.88 2.13 -18.41
C ALA A 34 15.73 2.08 -17.40
N VAL A 35 15.48 3.22 -16.72
CA VAL A 35 14.43 3.43 -15.72
C VAL A 35 14.42 2.37 -14.62
N SER A 36 14.77 2.76 -13.39
CA SER A 36 14.72 1.85 -12.24
C SER A 36 13.37 1.09 -12.20
N MET A 37 13.42 -0.25 -12.16
CA MET A 37 12.24 -1.10 -12.01
C MET A 37 11.37 -0.70 -10.80
N ARG A 38 11.99 -0.10 -9.77
CA ARG A 38 11.30 0.50 -8.62
C ARG A 38 10.43 1.69 -9.05
N SER A 39 10.96 2.57 -9.90
CA SER A 39 10.22 3.73 -10.42
C SER A 39 9.05 3.30 -11.30
N PHE A 40 9.25 2.29 -12.16
CA PHE A 40 8.18 1.77 -13.01
C PHE A 40 7.02 1.17 -12.19
N ARG A 41 7.33 0.38 -11.15
CA ARG A 41 6.29 -0.17 -10.27
C ARG A 41 5.58 0.92 -9.49
N ALA A 42 6.33 1.85 -8.89
CA ALA A 42 5.76 2.94 -8.11
C ALA A 42 4.81 3.81 -8.95
N GLU A 43 5.15 4.11 -10.20
CA GLU A 43 4.29 4.86 -11.11
C GLU A 43 2.99 4.12 -11.43
N ASN A 44 3.07 2.84 -11.80
CA ASN A 44 1.88 2.05 -12.13
C ASN A 44 0.97 1.81 -10.92
N VAL A 45 1.55 1.54 -9.74
CA VAL A 45 0.78 1.43 -8.48
C VAL A 45 0.11 2.77 -8.15
N SER A 46 0.82 3.89 -8.29
CA SER A 46 0.25 5.22 -8.05
C SER A 46 -0.90 5.54 -9.02
N ALA A 47 -0.76 5.19 -10.30
CA ALA A 47 -1.79 5.36 -11.31
C ALA A 47 -3.03 4.52 -11.00
N PHE A 48 -2.82 3.25 -10.62
CA PHE A 48 -3.89 2.36 -10.19
C PHE A 48 -4.63 2.89 -8.96
N VAL A 49 -3.90 3.25 -7.90
CA VAL A 49 -4.47 3.78 -6.66
C VAL A 49 -5.25 5.06 -6.92
N LYS A 50 -4.75 5.94 -7.79
CA LYS A 50 -5.49 7.14 -8.22
C LYS A 50 -6.83 6.75 -8.85
N ALA A 51 -6.83 5.90 -9.86
CA ALA A 51 -8.05 5.49 -10.56
C ALA A 51 -9.04 4.76 -9.63
N LEU A 52 -8.53 3.94 -8.69
CA LEU A 52 -9.33 3.27 -7.65
C LEU A 52 -10.05 4.29 -6.76
N LEU A 53 -9.32 5.28 -6.24
CA LEU A 53 -9.86 6.30 -5.33
C LEU A 53 -10.72 7.36 -6.04
N ASP A 54 -10.52 7.55 -7.34
CA ASP A 54 -11.35 8.41 -8.19
C ASP A 54 -12.59 7.68 -8.75
N CYS A 55 -12.77 6.39 -8.40
CA CYS A 55 -13.88 5.54 -8.85
C CYS A 55 -13.93 5.30 -10.37
N GLU A 56 -12.80 5.43 -11.05
CA GLU A 56 -12.66 5.25 -12.50
C GLU A 56 -12.48 3.77 -12.87
N LYS A 57 -13.54 2.96 -12.65
CA LYS A 57 -13.52 1.48 -12.77
C LYS A 57 -12.74 0.95 -13.98
N ARG A 58 -12.98 1.49 -15.18
CA ARG A 58 -12.30 1.06 -16.41
C ARG A 58 -10.80 1.31 -16.34
N GLN A 59 -10.40 2.53 -15.97
CA GLN A 59 -8.98 2.90 -15.87
C GLN A 59 -8.29 2.11 -14.76
N ALA A 60 -8.96 1.90 -13.63
CA ALA A 60 -8.44 1.10 -12.53
C ALA A 60 -8.21 -0.37 -12.94
N ARG A 61 -9.16 -1.00 -13.65
CA ARG A 61 -8.98 -2.36 -14.20
C ARG A 61 -7.80 -2.45 -15.18
N GLU A 62 -7.72 -1.50 -16.11
CA GLU A 62 -6.64 -1.45 -17.11
C GLU A 62 -5.28 -1.24 -16.44
N ALA A 63 -5.20 -0.38 -15.42
CA ALA A 63 -3.98 -0.17 -14.64
C ALA A 63 -3.60 -1.40 -13.82
N PHE A 64 -4.58 -2.05 -13.17
CA PHE A 64 -4.35 -3.27 -12.39
C PHE A 64 -3.84 -4.41 -13.27
N ALA A 65 -4.44 -4.64 -14.44
CA ALA A 65 -4.01 -5.69 -15.36
C ALA A 65 -2.55 -5.53 -15.80
N LYS A 66 -2.04 -4.29 -15.93
CA LYS A 66 -0.65 -4.00 -16.30
C LYS A 66 0.34 -4.25 -15.16
N LEU A 67 -0.10 -4.20 -13.90
CA LEU A 67 0.77 -4.33 -12.72
C LEU A 67 0.70 -5.71 -12.06
N ALA A 68 -0.42 -6.44 -12.18
CA ALA A 68 -0.71 -7.65 -11.40
C ALA A 68 0.39 -8.72 -11.46
N ASP A 69 1.02 -8.92 -12.62
CA ASP A 69 2.09 -9.91 -12.82
C ASP A 69 3.37 -9.59 -12.04
N ARG A 70 3.62 -8.31 -11.73
CA ARG A 70 4.87 -7.82 -11.14
C ARG A 70 4.70 -7.24 -9.75
N TYR A 71 3.47 -6.89 -9.38
CA TYR A 71 3.08 -6.32 -8.11
C TYR A 71 1.75 -6.95 -7.70
N PRO A 72 1.75 -8.09 -7.00
CA PRO A 72 0.52 -8.76 -6.60
C PRO A 72 -0.25 -7.89 -5.60
N ILE A 73 -1.54 -7.69 -5.89
CA ILE A 73 -2.51 -7.09 -4.98
C ILE A 73 -3.65 -8.08 -4.82
N ALA A 74 -3.94 -8.48 -3.59
CA ALA A 74 -5.05 -9.36 -3.29
C ALA A 74 -6.00 -8.74 -2.27
N VAL A 75 -7.20 -9.29 -2.13
CA VAL A 75 -8.20 -8.84 -1.14
C VAL A 75 -8.72 -10.03 -0.33
N THR A 76 -9.04 -9.82 0.94
CA THR A 76 -9.61 -10.87 1.78
C THR A 76 -10.53 -10.32 2.88
N ARG A 77 -11.39 -11.21 3.40
CA ARG A 77 -12.25 -10.98 4.57
C ARG A 77 -11.67 -11.55 5.86
N ASP A 78 -10.53 -12.25 5.79
CA ASP A 78 -9.88 -12.87 6.95
C ASP A 78 -8.49 -12.25 7.15
N LEU A 79 -8.34 -11.57 8.29
CA LEU A 79 -7.08 -10.94 8.65
C LEU A 79 -5.95 -11.97 8.84
N ASN A 80 -6.25 -13.18 9.33
CA ASN A 80 -5.25 -14.23 9.47
C ASN A 80 -4.75 -14.72 8.10
N LEU A 81 -5.65 -14.86 7.12
CA LEU A 81 -5.25 -15.16 5.74
C LEU A 81 -4.43 -14.04 5.14
N ALA A 82 -4.77 -12.77 5.41
CA ALA A 82 -3.96 -11.63 4.97
C ALA A 82 -2.54 -11.70 5.55
N LYS A 83 -2.41 -11.98 6.85
CA LYS A 83 -1.11 -12.11 7.52
C LYS A 83 -0.31 -13.28 6.95
N GLN A 84 -0.96 -14.43 6.72
CA GLN A 84 -0.31 -15.59 6.13
C GLN A 84 0.16 -15.31 4.70
N TRP A 85 -0.70 -14.69 3.88
CA TRP A 85 -0.39 -14.31 2.51
C TRP A 85 0.88 -13.44 2.44
N ILE A 86 1.02 -12.46 3.33
CA ILE A 86 2.23 -11.62 3.41
C ILE A 86 3.46 -12.46 3.74
N ARG A 87 3.36 -13.36 4.72
CA ARG A 87 4.49 -14.22 5.14
C ARG A 87 4.93 -15.19 4.04
N ASP A 88 3.98 -15.72 3.26
CA ASP A 88 4.27 -16.64 2.16
C ASP A 88 4.95 -15.95 0.96
N HIS A 89 4.63 -14.66 0.76
CA HIS A 89 5.21 -13.88 -0.34
C HIS A 89 6.55 -13.24 0.02
N ALA A 90 6.71 -12.78 1.27
CA ALA A 90 7.92 -12.13 1.72
C ALA A 90 9.10 -13.10 1.80
N ARG A 91 10.27 -12.67 1.31
CA ARG A 91 11.49 -13.49 1.28
C ARG A 91 12.63 -12.84 2.04
N GLY A 92 13.45 -13.66 2.70
CA GLY A 92 14.69 -13.19 3.33
C GLY A 92 14.44 -12.04 4.30
N THR A 93 15.02 -10.88 4.02
CA THR A 93 14.95 -9.66 4.84
C THR A 93 13.93 -8.63 4.32
N GLU A 94 13.01 -9.02 3.44
CA GLU A 94 11.96 -8.12 2.95
C GLU A 94 11.07 -7.67 4.10
N ARG A 95 10.97 -6.34 4.28
CA ARG A 95 10.24 -5.73 5.38
C ARG A 95 8.75 -5.75 5.09
N PHE A 96 7.94 -6.14 6.06
CA PHE A 96 6.49 -6.13 5.92
C PHE A 96 5.80 -5.68 7.18
N GLY A 97 4.57 -5.17 7.05
CA GLY A 97 3.83 -4.62 8.18
C GLY A 97 2.34 -4.43 7.89
N MET A 98 1.56 -4.28 8.95
CA MET A 98 0.18 -3.85 8.87
C MET A 98 0.08 -2.34 8.84
N VAL A 99 -0.82 -1.81 8.02
CA VAL A 99 -1.12 -0.38 7.98
C VAL A 99 -2.64 -0.15 7.99
N ALA A 100 -3.10 0.96 8.55
CA ALA A 100 -4.52 1.31 8.64
C ALA A 100 -4.69 2.83 8.68
N SER A 101 -5.90 3.34 8.42
CA SER A 101 -6.16 4.77 8.65
C SER A 101 -6.17 5.08 10.15
N SER A 102 -5.65 6.25 10.54
CA SER A 102 -5.83 6.83 11.88
C SER A 102 -7.31 6.99 12.30
N LYS A 103 -8.26 6.88 11.36
CA LYS A 103 -9.70 6.95 11.61
C LYS A 103 -10.40 5.58 11.64
N ALA A 104 -9.66 4.49 11.39
CA ALA A 104 -10.17 3.12 11.27
C ALA A 104 -10.49 2.46 12.64
N GLN A 105 -11.34 3.11 13.44
CA GLN A 105 -11.62 2.69 14.82
C GLN A 105 -12.42 1.38 14.94
N ARG A 106 -13.14 0.97 13.89
CA ARG A 106 -13.97 -0.25 13.91
C ARG A 106 -13.23 -1.49 13.46
N LEU A 107 -11.92 -1.39 13.23
CA LEU A 107 -11.03 -2.54 13.14
C LEU A 107 -10.63 -3.14 14.49
N LYS A 108 -10.91 -2.45 15.61
CA LYS A 108 -10.55 -2.94 16.97
C LYS A 108 -10.99 -4.38 17.28
N PRO A 109 -12.20 -4.85 16.88
CA PRO A 109 -12.60 -6.25 17.08
C PRO A 109 -11.74 -7.27 16.34
N HIS A 110 -10.99 -6.85 15.32
CA HIS A 110 -10.00 -7.65 14.61
C HIS A 110 -8.59 -7.52 15.20
N ALA A 111 -8.48 -7.04 16.44
CA ALA A 111 -7.23 -6.76 17.14
C ALA A 111 -6.34 -5.70 16.45
N VAL A 112 -6.93 -4.80 15.67
CA VAL A 112 -6.25 -3.64 15.07
C VAL A 112 -6.76 -2.37 15.77
N ASP A 113 -6.07 -1.90 16.81
CA ASP A 113 -6.43 -0.68 17.54
C ASP A 113 -5.50 0.48 17.16
N ILE A 114 -5.99 1.39 16.32
CA ILE A 114 -5.23 2.53 15.79
C ILE A 114 -4.93 3.63 16.82
N ARG A 115 -5.42 3.49 18.06
CA ARG A 115 -5.19 4.46 19.14
C ARG A 115 -3.95 4.14 19.96
N VAL A 116 -3.43 2.92 19.82
CA VAL A 116 -2.17 2.55 20.47
C VAL A 116 -1.06 3.31 19.76
N ASP A 117 -0.26 4.04 20.54
CA ASP A 117 0.88 4.77 20.00
C ASP A 117 1.99 3.77 19.67
N VAL A 118 2.11 3.45 18.38
CA VAL A 118 3.18 2.61 17.84
C VAL A 118 4.42 3.47 17.65
N ASP A 119 5.50 3.13 18.34
CA ASP A 119 6.80 3.78 18.14
C ASP A 119 7.35 3.39 16.75
N PRO A 120 7.42 4.33 15.78
CA PRO A 120 7.84 4.03 14.42
C PRO A 120 9.28 3.52 14.35
N VAL A 121 10.13 3.91 15.31
CA VAL A 121 11.54 3.48 15.37
C VAL A 121 11.59 1.98 15.63
N HIS A 122 10.93 1.53 16.70
CA HIS A 122 10.89 0.11 17.02
C HIS A 122 10.17 -0.69 15.94
N TRP A 123 9.02 -0.20 15.48
CA TRP A 123 8.19 -0.89 14.50
C TRP A 123 8.90 -1.09 13.16
N PHE A 124 9.67 -0.10 12.70
CA PHE A 124 10.32 -0.16 11.39
C PHE A 124 11.76 -0.67 11.42
N LEU A 125 12.54 -0.37 12.46
CA LEU A 125 13.97 -0.67 12.48
C LEU A 125 14.31 -1.99 13.17
N ASN A 126 13.50 -2.46 14.12
CA ASN A 126 13.82 -3.68 14.87
C ASN A 126 13.76 -4.92 13.97
N ASP A 127 14.40 -5.99 14.42
CA ASP A 127 14.52 -7.25 13.69
C ASP A 127 13.25 -8.10 13.81
N LYS A 128 13.32 -9.36 13.38
CA LYS A 128 12.20 -10.31 13.38
C LYS A 128 11.95 -10.96 14.74
N GLU A 129 12.86 -10.80 15.70
CA GLU A 129 12.73 -11.41 17.03
C GLU A 129 12.05 -10.45 18.02
N ASP A 130 12.03 -9.15 17.72
CA ASP A 130 11.29 -8.16 18.50
C ASP A 130 9.80 -8.14 18.15
N THR A 131 8.96 -8.50 19.12
CA THR A 131 7.48 -8.47 19.02
C THR A 131 6.89 -7.12 18.60
N ARG A 132 7.60 -6.01 18.86
CA ARG A 132 7.15 -4.65 18.51
C ARG A 132 7.44 -4.32 17.04
N SER A 133 8.19 -5.17 16.36
CA SER A 133 8.56 -5.01 14.96
C SER A 133 7.36 -5.28 14.06
N SER A 134 7.29 -4.53 12.97
CA SER A 134 6.33 -4.70 11.86
C SER A 134 6.23 -6.15 11.35
N TYR A 135 7.31 -6.94 11.46
CA TYR A 135 7.34 -8.36 11.09
C TYR A 135 6.33 -9.24 11.84
N TYR A 136 5.93 -8.86 13.05
CA TYR A 136 4.96 -9.66 13.82
C TYR A 136 3.53 -9.52 13.28
N LEU A 137 3.23 -8.46 12.53
CA LEU A 137 1.88 -8.15 12.05
C LEU A 137 0.86 -8.08 13.21
N GLU A 138 1.27 -7.48 14.32
CA GLU A 138 0.42 -7.26 15.51
C GLU A 138 -0.07 -5.81 15.58
N ASP A 139 0.85 -4.86 15.42
CA ASP A 139 0.54 -3.43 15.38
C ASP A 139 0.40 -2.91 13.95
N ALA A 140 -0.63 -2.10 13.72
CA ALA A 140 -0.84 -1.39 12.46
C ALA A 140 -0.34 0.05 12.57
N ALA A 141 0.58 0.43 11.67
CA ALA A 141 1.03 1.80 11.57
C ALA A 141 0.03 2.66 10.76
N THR A 142 -0.24 3.86 11.24
CA THR A 142 -1.10 4.84 10.59
C THR A 142 -0.38 5.55 9.45
N GLU A 143 -1.14 6.21 8.57
CA GLU A 143 -0.63 7.03 7.47
C GLU A 143 0.42 8.07 7.89
N PHE A 144 0.36 8.55 9.13
CA PHE A 144 1.34 9.48 9.69
C PHE A 144 2.66 8.80 10.03
N GLN A 145 2.60 7.60 10.63
CA GLN A 145 3.78 6.87 11.10
C GLN A 145 4.55 6.26 9.93
N VAL A 146 3.87 5.87 8.85
CA VAL A 146 4.49 5.32 7.63
C VAL A 146 4.90 6.39 6.61
N GLN A 147 4.74 7.67 6.93
CA GLN A 147 5.12 8.74 6.02
C GLN A 147 6.65 8.78 5.87
N GLY A 148 7.14 8.60 4.64
CA GLY A 148 8.58 8.51 4.36
C GLY A 148 9.21 7.15 4.69
N LEU A 149 8.43 6.19 5.19
CA LEU A 149 8.84 4.79 5.35
C LEU A 149 8.29 3.95 4.17
N GLU A 150 9.10 3.01 3.70
CA GLU A 150 8.72 2.06 2.65
C GLU A 150 8.78 0.64 3.20
N LEU A 151 7.69 -0.12 3.00
CA LEU A 151 7.66 -1.56 3.24
C LEU A 151 7.95 -2.28 1.94
N ASP A 152 8.49 -3.49 1.99
CA ASP A 152 8.46 -4.38 0.82
C ASP A 152 7.05 -4.92 0.61
N TRP A 153 6.36 -5.35 1.68
CA TRP A 153 4.99 -5.85 1.63
C TRP A 153 4.08 -5.18 2.66
N ALA A 154 2.82 -4.92 2.32
CA ALA A 154 1.86 -4.33 3.25
C ALA A 154 0.57 -5.15 3.36
N CYS A 155 0.10 -5.33 4.59
CA CYS A 155 -1.29 -5.67 4.86
C CYS A 155 -2.06 -4.38 5.12
N VAL A 156 -2.84 -3.92 4.15
CA VAL A 156 -3.66 -2.71 4.27
C VAL A 156 -4.99 -3.09 4.89
N ASN A 157 -5.27 -2.59 6.09
CA ASN A 157 -6.51 -2.85 6.80
C ASN A 157 -7.49 -1.71 6.55
N TRP A 158 -8.54 -2.00 5.78
CA TRP A 158 -9.52 -1.03 5.30
C TRP A 158 -10.77 -1.05 6.19
N ASP A 159 -11.18 0.11 6.70
CA ASP A 159 -12.35 0.24 7.58
C ASP A 159 -13.51 1.01 6.95
N GLY A 160 -14.63 1.09 7.66
CA GLY A 160 -15.85 1.77 7.23
C GLY A 160 -15.76 3.30 7.24
N ASP A 161 -14.64 3.89 7.64
CA ASP A 161 -14.39 5.33 7.63
C ASP A 161 -14.35 5.89 6.20
N LEU A 162 -13.75 5.14 5.26
CA LEU A 162 -13.83 5.39 3.82
C LEU A 162 -14.53 4.20 3.14
N ARG A 163 -15.84 4.29 2.94
CA ARG A 163 -16.62 3.16 2.38
C ARG A 163 -17.29 3.49 1.06
N PHE A 164 -17.23 2.54 0.14
CA PHE A 164 -17.84 2.66 -1.18
C PHE A 164 -19.36 2.54 -1.08
N THR A 165 -20.10 3.31 -1.88
CA THR A 165 -21.57 3.33 -1.85
C THR A 165 -22.20 2.82 -3.14
N GLY A 166 -21.41 2.24 -4.04
CA GLY A 166 -21.83 1.83 -5.39
C GLY A 166 -21.53 2.89 -6.46
N SER A 167 -21.62 4.18 -6.11
CA SER A 167 -21.35 5.30 -7.01
C SER A 167 -20.11 6.12 -6.65
N GLY A 168 -19.64 6.02 -5.40
CA GLY A 168 -18.47 6.77 -4.95
C GLY A 168 -18.06 6.43 -3.52
N TRP A 169 -17.06 7.17 -3.03
CA TRP A 169 -16.61 7.07 -1.65
C TRP A 169 -17.44 7.96 -0.73
N SER A 170 -17.85 7.40 0.40
CA SER A 170 -18.43 8.15 1.51
C SER A 170 -17.46 8.20 2.68
N PHE A 171 -17.49 9.31 3.43
CA PHE A 171 -16.47 9.69 4.40
C PHE A 171 -17.07 9.81 5.79
N HIS A 172 -16.51 9.08 6.76
CA HIS A 172 -17.09 8.94 8.08
C HIS A 172 -16.03 9.01 9.17
N ASP A 173 -16.38 9.64 10.28
CA ASP A 173 -15.65 9.55 11.55
C ASP A 173 -16.45 8.68 12.50
N PHE A 174 -15.81 7.74 13.19
CA PHE A 174 -16.43 7.06 14.32
C PHE A 174 -16.24 7.89 15.59
N ARG A 175 -17.34 8.31 16.23
CA ARG A 175 -17.32 9.15 17.44
C ARG A 175 -18.29 8.60 18.47
N GLY A 176 -17.79 8.34 19.67
CA GLY A 176 -18.58 7.69 20.72
C GLY A 176 -18.98 6.28 20.29
N ASP A 177 -20.24 6.13 19.91
CA ASP A 177 -20.90 4.86 19.58
C ASP A 177 -21.42 4.79 18.12
N SER A 178 -21.17 5.81 17.30
CA SER A 178 -21.79 5.92 15.98
C SER A 178 -20.89 6.52 14.91
N TRP A 179 -21.20 6.17 13.65
CA TRP A 179 -20.59 6.79 12.47
C TRP A 179 -21.22 8.15 12.20
N GLN A 180 -20.37 9.15 11.98
CA GLN A 180 -20.76 10.52 11.65
C GLN A 180 -20.19 10.89 10.28
N ASN A 181 -21.03 11.41 9.39
CA ASN A 181 -20.58 11.89 8.07
C ASN A 181 -19.58 13.06 8.23
N ILE A 182 -18.43 12.97 7.59
CA ILE A 182 -17.47 14.07 7.50
C ILE A 182 -18.03 15.09 6.50
N LYS A 183 -18.49 16.26 7.00
CA LYS A 183 -19.06 17.33 6.16
C LYS A 183 -18.00 18.28 5.58
N ASN A 184 -16.91 18.48 6.31
CA ASN A 184 -15.83 19.38 5.88
C ASN A 184 -15.06 18.74 4.71
N SER A 185 -14.96 19.46 3.59
CA SER A 185 -14.32 18.98 2.36
C SER A 185 -12.84 18.68 2.54
N ASP A 186 -12.12 19.50 3.31
CA ASP A 186 -10.68 19.31 3.52
C ASP A 186 -10.41 18.01 4.29
N ASN A 187 -11.26 17.70 5.27
CA ASN A 187 -11.19 16.45 6.02
C ASN A 187 -11.55 15.22 5.18
N GLN A 188 -12.45 15.36 4.19
CA GLN A 188 -12.72 14.29 3.22
C GLN A 188 -11.51 14.05 2.31
N VAL A 189 -10.92 15.14 1.78
CA VAL A 189 -9.70 15.07 0.96
C VAL A 189 -8.56 14.45 1.77
N TYR A 190 -8.40 14.86 3.03
CA TYR A 190 -7.43 14.30 3.95
C TYR A 190 -7.61 12.78 4.12
N LEU A 191 -8.84 12.31 4.38
CA LEU A 191 -9.10 10.88 4.54
C LEU A 191 -8.83 10.10 3.24
N ARG A 192 -9.22 10.63 2.07
CA ARG A 192 -8.86 10.03 0.78
C ARG A 192 -7.33 9.95 0.60
N ASN A 193 -6.62 10.99 1.03
CA ASN A 193 -5.16 11.04 0.96
C ASN A 193 -4.49 10.04 1.90
N ALA A 194 -5.06 9.81 3.10
CA ALA A 194 -4.59 8.77 4.01
C ALA A 194 -4.60 7.39 3.30
N TYR A 195 -5.72 7.01 2.68
CA TYR A 195 -5.80 5.77 1.91
C TYR A 195 -4.85 5.75 0.72
N ARG A 196 -4.61 6.88 0.03
CA ARG A 196 -3.58 6.95 -1.01
C ARG A 196 -2.18 6.64 -0.46
N VAL A 197 -1.82 7.19 0.70
CA VAL A 197 -0.53 6.91 1.36
C VAL A 197 -0.43 5.42 1.66
N LEU A 198 -1.43 4.85 2.34
CA LEU A 198 -1.46 3.45 2.76
C LEU A 198 -1.30 2.48 1.56
N LEU A 199 -2.07 2.70 0.50
CA LEU A 199 -2.08 1.87 -0.72
C LEU A 199 -0.83 2.06 -1.61
N THR A 200 0.08 2.97 -1.25
CA THR A 200 1.34 3.19 -1.99
C THR A 200 2.58 2.93 -1.13
N ARG A 201 2.43 2.35 0.08
CA ARG A 201 3.56 2.09 0.99
C ARG A 201 4.43 0.88 0.62
N ALA A 202 3.86 -0.11 -0.06
CA ALA A 202 4.57 -1.35 -0.34
C ALA A 202 5.32 -1.29 -1.69
N ARG A 203 6.52 -1.87 -1.74
CA ARG A 203 7.37 -1.91 -2.95
C ARG A 203 7.18 -3.14 -3.82
N GLN A 204 6.76 -4.26 -3.23
CA GLN A 204 6.64 -5.55 -3.90
C GLN A 204 5.19 -5.95 -4.13
N GLY A 205 4.32 -5.77 -3.14
CA GLY A 205 2.91 -6.15 -3.23
C GLY A 205 2.15 -5.87 -1.94
N MET A 206 0.83 -6.06 -1.97
CA MET A 206 0.00 -5.88 -0.78
C MET A 206 -1.20 -6.82 -0.77
N VAL A 207 -1.74 -7.05 0.42
CA VAL A 207 -3.07 -7.62 0.61
C VAL A 207 -3.94 -6.59 1.30
N ILE A 208 -5.18 -6.45 0.83
CA ILE A 208 -6.18 -5.56 1.42
C ILE A 208 -7.16 -6.40 2.23
N PHE A 209 -7.18 -6.18 3.53
CA PHE A 209 -8.17 -6.76 4.42
C PHE A 209 -9.38 -5.80 4.52
N VAL A 210 -10.56 -6.30 4.18
CA VAL A 210 -11.84 -5.61 4.41
C VAL A 210 -12.69 -6.52 5.29
N PRO A 211 -13.07 -6.14 6.52
CA PRO A 211 -13.89 -6.99 7.39
C PRO A 211 -15.20 -7.44 6.75
N SER A 212 -15.71 -8.61 7.11
CA SER A 212 -17.14 -8.91 6.93
C SER A 212 -17.98 -8.08 7.91
N GLY A 213 -19.23 -7.81 7.54
CA GLY A 213 -20.17 -7.22 8.50
C GLY A 213 -20.49 -8.16 9.67
N GLU A 214 -20.83 -7.58 10.81
CA GLU A 214 -21.26 -8.29 12.01
C GLU A 214 -22.73 -7.94 12.31
N PRO A 215 -23.70 -8.86 12.10
CA PRO A 215 -25.12 -8.59 12.28
C PRO A 215 -25.51 -8.13 13.69
N THR A 216 -24.75 -8.54 14.72
CA THR A 216 -25.01 -8.16 16.11
C THR A 216 -24.44 -6.79 16.48
N ASP A 217 -23.65 -6.19 15.60
CA ASP A 217 -22.98 -4.90 15.81
C ASP A 217 -23.42 -3.88 14.74
N PRO A 218 -24.35 -2.96 15.06
CA PRO A 218 -24.86 -1.99 14.10
C PRO A 218 -23.77 -1.04 13.57
N THR A 219 -22.66 -0.89 14.29
CA THR A 219 -21.52 -0.06 13.86
C THR A 219 -20.62 -0.78 12.87
N ARG A 220 -20.82 -2.08 12.66
CA ARG A 220 -20.08 -2.91 11.69
C ARG A 220 -21.04 -3.65 10.76
N ALA A 221 -22.17 -3.05 10.42
CA ALA A 221 -23.14 -3.67 9.52
C ALA A 221 -22.53 -3.97 8.14
N SER A 222 -22.94 -5.07 7.50
CA SER A 222 -22.43 -5.51 6.19
C SER A 222 -22.45 -4.44 5.10
N PRO A 223 -23.47 -3.56 5.00
CA PRO A 223 -23.45 -2.44 4.06
C PRO A 223 -22.26 -1.46 4.21
N TYR A 224 -21.54 -1.48 5.32
CA TYR A 224 -20.34 -0.65 5.51
C TYR A 224 -19.09 -1.22 4.86
N TYR A 225 -19.06 -2.53 4.58
CA TYR A 225 -17.87 -3.23 4.11
C TYR A 225 -18.08 -3.93 2.77
N ASP A 226 -19.25 -4.52 2.54
CA ASP A 226 -19.53 -5.33 1.36
C ASP A 226 -19.39 -4.58 0.04
N PRO A 227 -19.92 -3.35 -0.10
CA PRO A 227 -19.73 -2.61 -1.34
C PRO A 227 -18.27 -2.29 -1.62
N THR A 228 -17.46 -2.05 -0.58
CA THR A 228 -16.02 -1.79 -0.72
C THR A 228 -15.29 -3.05 -1.17
N PHE A 229 -15.52 -4.18 -0.52
CA PHE A 229 -14.91 -5.45 -0.93
C PHE A 229 -15.29 -5.83 -2.36
N ASN A 230 -16.59 -5.76 -2.69
CA ASN A 230 -17.10 -6.06 -4.03
C ASN A 230 -16.51 -5.12 -5.08
N TYR A 231 -16.36 -3.83 -4.75
CA TYR A 231 -15.69 -2.89 -5.63
C TYR A 231 -14.24 -3.29 -5.90
N LEU A 232 -13.47 -3.67 -4.88
CA LEU A 232 -12.07 -4.10 -5.04
C LEU A 232 -11.96 -5.38 -5.88
N THR A 233 -12.81 -6.37 -5.64
CA THR A 233 -12.86 -7.60 -6.45
C THR A 233 -13.29 -7.31 -7.89
N ASP A 234 -14.25 -6.40 -8.08
CA ASP A 234 -14.69 -5.96 -9.41
C ASP A 234 -13.57 -5.30 -10.20
N LEU A 235 -12.55 -4.71 -9.55
CA LEU A 235 -11.38 -4.17 -10.23
C LEU A 235 -10.40 -5.26 -10.74
N GLY A 236 -10.66 -6.53 -10.41
CA GLY A 236 -9.88 -7.68 -10.84
C GLY A 236 -8.94 -8.24 -9.77
N MET A 237 -8.94 -7.69 -8.55
CA MET A 237 -8.10 -8.21 -7.47
C MET A 237 -8.52 -9.64 -7.08
N PRO A 238 -7.61 -10.62 -7.06
CA PRO A 238 -7.91 -11.97 -6.59
C PRO A 238 -8.28 -11.98 -5.10
N VAL A 239 -9.23 -12.84 -4.75
CA VAL A 239 -9.63 -13.08 -3.36
C VAL A 239 -8.74 -14.16 -2.75
N VAL A 240 -8.16 -13.90 -1.58
CA VAL A 240 -7.52 -14.93 -0.75
C VAL A 240 -8.60 -15.54 0.15
N ALA A 241 -8.82 -16.84 -0.01
CA ALA A 241 -9.84 -17.63 0.67
C ALA A 241 -9.22 -18.83 1.40
#